data_AF-A0A1H4QM30-F1
#
_entry.id   AF-A0A1H4QM30-F1
#
_cell.length_a   1.000
_cell.length_b   1.000
_cell.length_c   1.000
_cell.angle_alpha   90.00
_cell.angle_beta   90.00
_cell.angle_gamma   90.00
#
_symmetry.space_group_name_H-M   'P 1'
#
loop_
_entity.id
_entity.type
_entity.pdbx_description
1 polymer ?
#
loop_
_entity_poly.entity_id
_entity_poly.type
_entity_poly.pdbx_seq_one_letter_code
_entity_poly.pdbx_strand_id
1 'polypeptide(L)'
;MFVLWVPVPLEQGASGGNEQDCEDRAEKLNHPGQIRHVDGEMYEAMKRAFLKILPETSPGLTMAEVQEYVLAHLPEDLFPGGAKAGWWTKAVQLDLAARGVVAREKTRPLRLRKA
;
A
#
# COMPACT_ATOMS: atom_id res chain seq x y z
N MET A 1 34.77 -40.01 14.04
CA MET A 1 36.06 -39.52 14.60
C MET A 1 36.31 -38.16 13.96
N PHE A 2 35.67 -37.12 14.53
CA PHE A 2 36.31 -36.05 15.30
C PHE A 2 37.40 -35.31 14.51
N VAL A 3 37.05 -34.15 13.94
CA VAL A 3 38.01 -33.07 13.68
C VAL A 3 37.58 -31.88 14.53
N LEU A 4 38.58 -31.46 15.30
CA LEU A 4 38.57 -30.49 16.35
C LEU A 4 38.26 -29.09 15.81
N TRP A 5 37.29 -28.49 16.47
CA TRP A 5 37.17 -27.08 16.82
C TRP A 5 38.50 -26.46 17.27
N VAL A 6 38.95 -25.37 16.64
CA VAL A 6 39.91 -24.42 17.22
C VAL A 6 39.28 -23.01 17.20
N PRO A 7 39.06 -22.38 18.37
CA PRO A 7 38.40 -21.08 18.50
C PRO A 7 39.36 -19.90 18.30
N VAL A 8 38.87 -18.86 17.62
CA VAL A 8 39.49 -17.52 17.60
C VAL A 8 39.04 -16.74 18.84
N PRO A 9 39.93 -15.99 19.50
CA PRO A 9 39.62 -15.24 20.71
C PRO A 9 38.86 -13.94 20.37
N LEU A 10 37.64 -13.83 20.92
CA LEU A 10 36.88 -12.59 21.01
C LEU A 10 36.89 -12.16 22.47
N GLU A 11 37.77 -11.23 22.80
CA GLU A 11 37.54 -10.31 23.90
C GLU A 11 37.59 -8.91 23.32
N GLN A 12 36.48 -8.18 23.40
CA GLN A 12 36.37 -6.92 24.15
C GLN A 12 34.92 -6.43 24.09
N GLY A 13 34.35 -6.18 25.28
CA GLY A 13 33.34 -5.13 25.48
C GLY A 13 31.89 -5.58 25.48
N ALA A 14 31.40 -5.97 26.66
CA ALA A 14 29.98 -6.04 26.97
C ALA A 14 29.28 -4.68 26.77
N SER A 15 28.09 -4.67 26.17
CA SER A 15 26.91 -3.95 26.70
C SER A 15 25.66 -4.17 25.83
N GLY A 16 24.59 -4.65 26.46
CA GLY A 16 23.20 -4.33 26.07
C GLY A 16 22.61 -5.08 24.89
N GLY A 17 21.75 -6.05 25.18
CA GLY A 17 20.91 -6.70 24.18
C GLY A 17 19.93 -5.75 23.49
N ASN A 18 19.64 -6.06 22.23
CA ASN A 18 18.28 -6.14 21.71
C ASN A 18 18.33 -6.80 20.33
N GLU A 19 18.05 -8.10 20.32
CA GLU A 19 17.47 -8.76 19.17
C GLU A 19 15.99 -8.32 19.16
N GLN A 20 15.73 -7.16 18.57
CA GLN A 20 14.39 -6.67 18.30
C GLN A 20 14.38 -6.17 16.85
N ASP A 21 13.87 -7.07 16.01
CA ASP A 21 12.93 -6.85 14.93
C ASP A 21 13.28 -5.79 13.87
N CYS A 22 13.58 -6.29 12.68
CA CYS A 22 13.49 -5.53 11.43
C CYS A 22 12.02 -5.21 11.02
N GLU A 23 11.07 -5.26 11.94
CA GLU A 23 9.63 -5.08 11.68
C GLU A 23 9.16 -3.62 11.86
N ASP A 24 10.03 -2.62 11.74
CA ASP A 24 9.61 -1.21 11.85
C ASP A 24 10.09 -0.32 10.69
N ARG A 25 10.29 -0.89 9.49
CA ARG A 25 10.54 -0.09 8.27
C ARG A 25 9.30 0.23 7.43
N ALA A 26 8.12 -0.23 7.84
CA ALA A 26 6.86 0.11 7.18
C ALA A 26 6.20 1.40 7.71
N GLU A 27 6.85 2.09 8.64
CA GLU A 27 6.31 3.25 9.38
C GLU A 27 6.57 4.59 8.67
N LYS A 28 6.63 4.69 7.33
CA LYS A 28 6.80 6.03 6.70
C LYS A 28 6.46 6.19 5.21
N LEU A 29 5.42 5.53 4.70
CA LEU A 29 4.93 5.81 3.33
C LEU A 29 3.80 6.86 3.27
N ASN A 30 3.18 7.21 4.40
CA ASN A 30 2.28 8.36 4.49
C ASN A 30 2.99 9.50 5.23
N HIS A 31 3.55 10.46 4.51
CA HIS A 31 3.85 11.79 5.07
C HIS A 31 2.61 12.68 4.86
N PRO A 32 1.73 12.87 5.86
CA PRO A 32 0.69 13.89 5.80
C PRO A 32 1.35 15.22 6.19
N GLY A 33 1.91 15.96 5.23
CA GLY A 33 2.70 17.15 5.58
C GLY A 33 2.55 18.34 4.67
N GLN A 34 2.43 18.14 3.36
CA GLN A 34 2.16 19.21 2.40
C GLN A 34 1.37 18.63 1.23
N ILE A 35 0.05 18.52 1.40
CA ILE A 35 -0.85 18.27 0.27
C ILE A 35 -0.85 19.57 -0.53
N ARG A 36 -0.20 19.59 -1.70
CA ARG A 36 -0.37 20.69 -2.64
C ARG A 36 -1.80 20.63 -3.18
N HIS A 37 -2.37 21.75 -3.61
CA HIS A 37 -3.73 21.78 -4.17
C HIS A 37 -3.93 20.68 -5.23
N VAL A 38 -2.96 20.55 -6.14
CA VAL A 38 -2.91 19.51 -7.17
C VAL A 38 -2.95 18.10 -6.57
N ASP A 39 -2.21 17.82 -5.48
CA ASP A 39 -2.23 16.49 -4.84
C ASP A 39 -3.61 16.17 -4.26
N GLY A 40 -4.32 17.19 -3.73
CA GLY A 40 -5.70 17.05 -3.28
C GLY A 40 -6.67 16.76 -4.43
N GLU A 41 -6.51 17.44 -5.57
CA GLU A 41 -7.31 17.21 -6.77
C GLU A 41 -7.08 15.81 -7.36
N MET A 42 -5.82 15.36 -7.40
CA MET A 42 -5.42 14.01 -7.80
C MET A 42 -6.07 12.96 -6.90
N TYR A 43 -5.96 13.12 -5.59
CA TYR A 43 -6.56 12.22 -4.61
C TYR A 43 -8.08 12.14 -4.79
N GLU A 44 -8.77 13.27 -4.87
CA GLU A 44 -10.22 13.31 -4.98
C GLU A 44 -10.71 12.76 -6.33
N ALA A 45 -9.99 13.03 -7.44
CA ALA A 45 -10.27 12.42 -8.73
C ALA A 45 -10.11 10.90 -8.69
N MET A 46 -9.01 10.40 -8.11
CA MET A 46 -8.78 8.97 -7.95
C MET A 46 -9.82 8.32 -7.05
N LYS A 47 -10.14 8.91 -5.91
CA LYS A 47 -11.17 8.42 -4.97
C LYS A 47 -12.53 8.29 -5.63
N ARG A 48 -12.96 9.29 -6.41
CA ARG A 48 -14.22 9.23 -7.16
C ARG A 48 -14.20 8.10 -8.19
N ALA A 49 -13.13 7.99 -8.99
CA ALA A 49 -12.99 6.94 -9.99
C ALA A 49 -12.98 5.55 -9.36
N PHE A 50 -12.22 5.37 -8.28
CA PHE A 50 -12.11 4.13 -7.52
C PHE A 50 -13.44 3.67 -6.92
N LEU A 51 -14.16 4.57 -6.24
CA LEU A 51 -15.48 4.25 -5.69
C LEU A 51 -16.54 4.02 -6.76
N LYS A 52 -16.39 4.59 -7.95
CA LYS A 52 -17.32 4.37 -9.07
C LYS A 52 -17.27 2.94 -9.58
N ILE A 53 -16.08 2.35 -9.67
CA ILE A 53 -15.88 1.02 -10.24
C ILE A 53 -16.08 -0.12 -9.24
N LEU A 54 -15.96 0.14 -7.94
CA LEU A 54 -16.09 -0.92 -6.95
C LEU A 54 -17.54 -1.40 -6.79
N PRO A 55 -17.78 -2.72 -6.83
CA PRO A 55 -19.10 -3.29 -6.59
C PRO A 55 -19.49 -3.18 -5.11
N GLU A 56 -20.79 -3.21 -4.85
CA GLU A 56 -21.37 -3.26 -3.48
C GLU A 56 -21.47 -4.70 -2.97
N THR A 57 -21.65 -5.65 -3.89
CA THR A 57 -21.80 -7.07 -3.60
C THR A 57 -20.55 -7.85 -3.97
N SER A 58 -20.36 -9.01 -3.34
CA SER A 58 -19.36 -9.99 -3.77
C SER A 58 -19.76 -10.64 -5.10
N PRO A 59 -18.81 -11.05 -5.95
CA PRO A 59 -17.36 -10.92 -5.76
C PRO A 59 -16.86 -9.49 -5.99
N GLY A 60 -15.93 -9.04 -5.15
CA GLY A 60 -15.23 -7.77 -5.35
C GLY A 60 -14.28 -7.78 -6.56
N LEU A 61 -13.64 -6.65 -6.85
CA LEU A 61 -12.61 -6.53 -7.87
C LEU A 61 -11.21 -6.76 -7.31
N THR A 62 -10.34 -7.41 -8.09
CA THR A 62 -8.91 -7.51 -7.77
C THR A 62 -8.22 -6.16 -7.97
N MET A 63 -7.03 -6.00 -7.38
CA MET A 63 -6.21 -4.81 -7.59
C MET A 63 -5.82 -4.59 -9.06
N ALA A 64 -5.61 -5.66 -9.83
CA ALA A 64 -5.26 -5.56 -11.25
C ALA A 64 -6.45 -5.01 -12.05
N GLU A 65 -7.65 -5.60 -11.87
CA GLU A 65 -8.89 -5.12 -12.51
C GLU A 65 -9.17 -3.65 -12.14
N VAL A 66 -8.99 -3.29 -10.87
CA VAL A 66 -9.16 -1.90 -10.41
C VAL A 66 -8.20 -0.94 -11.10
N GLN A 67 -6.93 -1.30 -11.25
CA GLN A 67 -5.94 -0.46 -11.91
C GLN A 67 -6.25 -0.26 -13.40
N GLU A 68 -6.83 -1.25 -14.07
CA GLU A 68 -7.25 -1.12 -15.47
C GLU A 68 -8.51 -0.25 -15.61
N TYR A 69 -9.53 -0.51 -14.79
CA TYR A 69 -10.83 0.17 -14.90
C TYR A 69 -10.79 1.63 -14.46
N VAL A 70 -9.94 1.96 -13.50
CA VAL A 70 -9.86 3.33 -13.00
C VAL A 70 -9.38 4.31 -14.09
N LEU A 71 -8.51 3.86 -15.01
CA LEU A 71 -7.95 4.70 -16.07
C LEU A 71 -9.03 5.32 -16.96
N ALA A 72 -10.12 4.59 -17.24
CA ALA A 72 -11.23 5.07 -18.04
C ALA A 72 -12.06 6.18 -17.36
N HIS A 73 -11.80 6.46 -16.08
CA HIS A 73 -12.55 7.44 -15.29
C HIS A 73 -11.67 8.57 -14.74
N LEU A 74 -10.37 8.56 -15.04
CA LEU A 74 -9.46 9.61 -14.59
C LEU A 74 -9.46 10.77 -15.61
N PRO A 75 -9.49 12.02 -15.13
CA PRO A 75 -9.33 13.18 -15.99
C PRO A 75 -7.89 13.29 -16.51
N GLU A 76 -7.73 13.52 -17.80
CA GLU A 76 -6.42 13.54 -18.48
C GLU A 76 -5.54 14.72 -18.04
N ASP A 77 -6.15 15.84 -17.66
CA ASP A 77 -5.44 17.02 -17.14
C ASP A 77 -4.67 16.73 -15.84
N LEU A 78 -5.19 15.81 -15.03
CA LEU A 78 -4.61 15.41 -13.76
C LEU A 78 -3.74 14.15 -13.92
N PHE A 79 -4.21 13.18 -14.69
CA PHE A 79 -3.55 11.90 -14.93
C PHE A 79 -3.22 11.72 -16.42
N PRO A 80 -2.27 12.48 -16.98
CA PRO A 80 -1.94 12.38 -18.40
C PRO A 80 -1.44 10.97 -18.72
N GLY A 81 -2.17 10.27 -19.60
CA GLY A 81 -1.89 8.87 -19.94
C GLY A 81 -1.92 7.90 -18.74
N GLY A 82 -2.62 8.24 -17.65
CA GLY A 82 -2.64 7.40 -16.44
C GLY A 82 -1.37 7.47 -15.60
N ALA A 83 -0.52 8.48 -15.80
CA ALA A 83 0.71 8.64 -15.03
C ALA A 83 0.43 8.61 -13.51
N LYS A 84 1.19 7.79 -12.79
CA LYS A 84 1.07 7.59 -11.33
C LYS A 84 -0.28 7.03 -10.86
N ALA A 85 -1.19 6.62 -11.75
CA ALA A 85 -2.49 6.07 -11.37
C ALA A 85 -2.33 4.89 -10.41
N GLY A 86 -1.41 3.95 -10.69
CA GLY A 86 -1.18 2.80 -9.81
C GLY A 86 -0.78 3.17 -8.37
N TRP A 87 0.03 4.22 -8.18
CA TRP A 87 0.43 4.70 -6.86
C TRP A 87 -0.76 5.33 -6.12
N TRP A 88 -1.50 6.21 -6.80
CA TRP A 88 -2.69 6.85 -6.26
C TRP A 88 -3.80 5.86 -5.94
N THR A 89 -4.01 4.84 -6.78
CA THR A 89 -4.94 3.73 -6.54
C THR A 89 -4.61 3.01 -5.23
N LYS A 90 -3.33 2.71 -4.99
CA LYS A 90 -2.88 2.06 -3.74
C LYS A 90 -3.08 2.98 -2.53
N ALA A 91 -2.76 4.26 -2.66
CA ALA A 91 -2.94 5.25 -1.59
C ALA A 91 -4.41 5.37 -1.18
N VAL A 92 -5.30 5.57 -2.17
CA VAL A 92 -6.75 5.63 -1.96
C VAL A 92 -7.29 4.31 -1.40
N GLN A 93 -6.83 3.16 -1.90
CA GLN A 93 -7.21 1.86 -1.37
C GLN A 93 -6.88 1.73 0.13
N LEU A 94 -5.67 2.11 0.55
CA LEU A 94 -5.24 2.01 1.94
C LEU A 94 -6.02 2.97 2.84
N ASP A 95 -6.21 4.21 2.40
CA ASP A 95 -6.99 5.22 3.14
C ASP A 95 -8.47 4.81 3.28
N LEU A 96 -9.15 4.41 2.20
CA LEU A 96 -10.56 4.01 2.26
C LEU A 96 -10.77 2.70 3.04
N ALA A 97 -9.79 1.79 3.01
CA ALA A 97 -9.83 0.58 3.84
C ALA A 97 -9.65 0.92 5.33
N ALA A 98 -8.74 1.83 5.67
CA ALA A 98 -8.55 2.29 7.05
C ALA A 98 -9.79 3.02 7.59
N ARG A 99 -10.53 3.73 6.72
CA ARG A 99 -11.80 4.39 7.04
C ARG A 99 -13.00 3.44 7.06
N GLY A 100 -12.83 2.18 6.66
CA GLY A 100 -13.93 1.23 6.57
C GLY A 100 -14.94 1.51 5.45
N VAL A 101 -14.59 2.32 4.44
CA VAL A 101 -15.45 2.59 3.26
C VAL A 101 -15.31 1.48 2.21
N VAL A 102 -14.16 0.82 2.18
CA VAL A 102 -13.84 -0.28 1.26
C VAL A 102 -13.45 -1.51 2.06
N ALA A 103 -14.13 -2.62 1.80
CA ALA A 103 -13.86 -3.90 2.42
C ALA A 103 -12.86 -4.72 1.59
N ARG A 104 -11.98 -5.43 2.29
CA ARG A 104 -11.04 -6.40 1.73
C ARG A 104 -11.59 -7.81 1.95
N GLU A 105 -11.94 -8.48 0.87
CA GLU A 105 -12.33 -9.88 0.92
C GLU A 105 -11.07 -10.73 1.09
N LYS A 106 -11.06 -11.66 2.06
CA LYS A 106 -9.91 -12.54 2.36
C LYS A 106 -9.77 -13.68 1.33
N THR A 107 -9.74 -13.33 0.05
CA THR A 107 -9.56 -14.23 -1.09
C THR A 107 -8.13 -14.20 -1.61
N ARG A 108 -7.76 -15.18 -2.44
CA ARG A 108 -6.49 -15.22 -3.16
C ARG A 108 -6.81 -15.35 -4.66
N PRO A 109 -6.63 -14.30 -5.48
CA PRO A 109 -6.12 -12.96 -5.15
C PRO A 109 -7.07 -12.12 -4.27
N LEU A 110 -6.51 -11.10 -3.61
CA LEU A 110 -7.28 -10.15 -2.78
C LEU A 110 -8.32 -9.42 -3.63
N ARG A 111 -9.57 -9.37 -3.14
CA ARG A 111 -10.67 -8.64 -3.78
C ARG A 111 -11.15 -7.48 -2.91
N LEU A 112 -11.61 -6.42 -3.57
CA LEU A 112 -12.07 -5.16 -3.00
C LEU A 112 -13.51 -4.92 -3.39
N ARG A 113 -14.32 -4.50 -2.41
CA ARG A 113 -15.69 -4.05 -2.64
C ARG A 113 -16.00 -2.87 -1.72
N LYS A 114 -17.11 -2.17 -1.97
CA LYS A 114 -17.63 -1.20 -1.00
C LYS A 114 -18.04 -1.95 0.27
N ALA A 115 -17.76 -1.32 1.42
CA ALA A 115 -18.10 -1.87 2.73
C ALA A 115 -19.62 -1.87 2.97
#